data_AF-A0A5S4ZW99-F1
#
_entry.id   AF-A0A5S4ZW99-F1
#
_cell.length_a   1.000
_cell.length_b   1.000
_cell.length_c   1.000
_cell.angle_alpha   90.00
_cell.angle_beta   90.00
_cell.angle_gamma   90.00
#
_symmetry.space_group_name_H-M   'P 1'
#
loop_
_entity.id
_entity.type
_entity.pdbx_description
1 polymer ?
#
loop_
_entity_poly.entity_id
_entity_poly.type
_entity_poly.pdbx_seq_one_letter_code
_entity_poly.pdbx_strand_id
1 'polypeptide(L)' 'MSNNNNNVTTEDTRPRERAYVVKWMREVFAEKPTMAERKAFFAKMSSICNYHGITMEELLNEPK' A
#
# COMPACT_ATOMS: atom_id res chain seq x y z
N MET A 1 17.21 -31.84 20.86
CA MET A 1 17.67 -31.10 19.66
C MET A 1 16.59 -31.23 18.61
N SER A 2 15.72 -30.23 18.49
CA SER A 2 14.67 -30.21 17.47
C SER A 2 15.02 -29.13 16.46
N ASN A 3 15.32 -29.55 15.23
CA ASN A 3 15.75 -28.71 14.13
C ASN A 3 14.69 -27.67 13.78
N ASN A 4 15.01 -26.39 14.01
CA ASN A 4 14.25 -25.25 13.50
C ASN A 4 14.68 -25.00 12.05
N ASN A 5 14.13 -25.76 11.11
CA ASN A 5 14.19 -25.43 9.68
C ASN A 5 13.16 -24.32 9.39
N ASN A 6 13.44 -23.11 9.89
CA ASN A 6 12.80 -21.89 9.42
C ASN A 6 13.41 -21.57 8.05
N ASN A 7 12.94 -22.27 7.02
CA ASN A 7 13.09 -21.85 5.65
C ASN A 7 12.18 -20.64 5.45
N VAL A 8 12.55 -19.49 6.02
CA VAL A 8 11.98 -18.20 5.66
C VAL A 8 12.47 -17.95 4.26
N THR A 9 11.71 -18.42 3.29
CA THR A 9 11.83 -18.02 1.91
C THR A 9 11.77 -16.51 1.93
N THR A 10 12.89 -15.84 1.65
CA THR A 10 12.93 -14.41 1.31
C THR A 10 12.27 -14.22 -0.06
N GLU A 11 11.06 -14.76 -0.24
CA GLU A 11 10.20 -14.37 -1.34
C GLU A 11 9.97 -12.88 -1.18
N ASP A 12 10.28 -12.13 -2.22
CA ASP A 12 10.10 -10.69 -2.33
C ASP A 12 8.76 -10.30 -1.68
N THR A 13 8.77 -9.81 -0.43
CA THR A 13 7.54 -9.49 0.32
C THR A 13 6.96 -8.18 -0.17
N ARG A 14 7.78 -7.38 -0.85
CA ARG A 14 7.48 -6.03 -1.33
C ARG A 14 6.26 -5.96 -2.26
N PRO A 15 6.02 -6.88 -3.22
CA PRO A 15 4.81 -6.88 -4.05
C PRO A 15 3.55 -7.22 -3.24
N ARG A 16 3.63 -8.14 -2.27
CA ARG A 16 2.50 -8.51 -1.40
C ARG A 16 2.14 -7.36 -0.45
N GLU A 17 3.15 -6.75 0.17
CA GLU A 17 3.01 -5.56 1.00
C GLU A 17 2.43 -4.39 0.22
N ARG A 18 2.93 -4.16 -1.00
CA ARG A 18 2.39 -3.13 -1.90
C ARG A 18 0.90 -3.35 -2.17
N ALA A 19 0.50 -4.57 -2.54
CA ALA A 19 -0.91 -4.87 -2.82
C ALA A 19 -1.80 -4.62 -1.60
N TYR A 20 -1.33 -4.98 -0.40
CA TYR A 20 -2.02 -4.70 0.86
C TYR A 20 -2.14 -3.19 1.11
N VAL A 21 -1.05 -2.44 0.97
CA VAL A 21 -1.03 -0.98 1.17
C VAL A 21 -1.94 -0.27 0.19
N VAL A 22 -1.91 -0.64 -1.10
CA VAL A 22 -2.78 -0.06 -2.14
C VAL A 22 -4.25 -0.31 -1.82
N LYS A 23 -4.60 -1.55 -1.44
CA LYS A 23 -5.98 -1.89 -1.06
C LYS A 23 -6.43 -1.05 0.13
N TRP A 24 -5.65 -1.01 1.20
CA TRP A 24 -5.98 -0.22 2.39
C TRP A 24 -6.10 1.28 2.09
N MET A 25 -5.17 1.85 1.33
CA MET A 25 -5.23 3.27 0.96
C MET A 25 -6.47 3.60 0.12
N ARG A 26 -6.96 2.69 -0.72
CA ARG A 26 -8.21 2.86 -1.47
C ARG A 26 -9.44 2.87 -0.57
N GLU A 27 -9.48 1.99 0.43
CA GLU A 27 -10.55 1.98 1.44
C GLU A 27 -10.58 3.34 2.19
N VAL A 28 -9.42 3.87 2.59
CA VAL A 28 -9.34 5.21 3.21
C VAL A 28 -9.76 6.31 2.23
N PHE A 29 -9.41 6.22 0.95
CA PHE A 29 -9.84 7.20 -0.08
C PHE A 29 -11.36 7.21 -0.28
N ALA A 30 -12.03 6.06 -0.17
CA ALA A 30 -13.48 5.95 -0.24
C ALA A 30 -14.17 6.67 0.94
N GLU A 31 -13.53 6.70 2.11
CA GLU A 31 -13.98 7.45 3.29
C GLU A 31 -13.68 8.96 3.21
N LYS A 32 -12.87 9.42 2.24
CA LYS A 32 -12.57 10.84 2.03
C LYS A 32 -13.49 11.43 0.95
N PRO A 33 -14.45 12.30 1.32
CA PRO A 33 -15.42 12.84 0.37
C PRO A 33 -14.81 13.83 -0.62
N THR A 34 -13.76 14.56 -0.23
CA THR A 34 -13.17 15.59 -1.10
C THR A 34 -11.80 15.20 -1.65
N MET A 35 -11.48 15.73 -2.83
CA MET A 35 -10.15 15.59 -3.43
C MET A 35 -9.06 16.24 -2.57
N ALA A 36 -9.39 17.29 -1.82
CA ALA A 36 -8.46 17.96 -0.90
C ALA A 36 -8.04 17.02 0.25
N GLU A 37 -8.98 16.30 0.87
CA GLU A 37 -8.69 15.32 1.92
C GLU A 37 -7.88 14.14 1.40
N ARG A 38 -8.18 13.65 0.19
CA ARG A 38 -7.40 12.59 -0.48
C ARG A 38 -5.96 13.03 -0.73
N LYS A 39 -5.74 14.26 -1.21
CA LYS A 39 -4.40 14.83 -1.40
C LYS A 39 -3.66 15.00 -0.08
N ALA A 40 -4.33 15.49 0.96
CA ALA A 40 -3.72 15.67 2.28
C ALA A 40 -3.30 14.32 2.90
N PHE A 41 -4.15 13.29 2.77
CA PHE A 41 -3.83 11.94 3.21
C PHE A 41 -2.67 11.34 2.39
N PHE A 42 -2.69 11.46 1.05
CA PHE A 42 -1.60 11.01 0.20
C PHE A 42 -0.27 11.69 0.55
N ALA A 43 -0.27 13.01 0.80
CA ALA A 43 0.91 13.75 1.23
C ALA A 43 1.44 13.24 2.58
N LYS A 44 0.56 12.91 3.53
CA LYS A 44 0.96 12.31 4.82
C LYS A 44 1.62 10.93 4.67
N MET A 45 1.22 10.20 3.62
CA MET A 45 1.70 8.85 3.32
C MET A 45 2.86 8.84 2.32
N SER A 46 3.44 10.01 1.99
CA SER A 46 4.44 10.14 0.92
C SER A 46 5.62 9.17 1.05
N SER A 47 6.10 8.91 2.27
CA SER A 47 7.21 7.98 2.50
C SER A 47 6.85 6.53 2.13
N ILE A 48 5.64 6.09 2.49
CA ILE A 48 5.15 4.74 2.18
C ILE A 48 4.82 4.62 0.69
N CYS A 49 4.19 5.66 0.12
CA CYS A 49 3.91 5.71 -1.31
C CYS A 49 5.19 5.69 -2.15
N ASN A 50 6.21 6.47 -1.77
CA ASN A 50 7.50 6.48 -2.46
C ASN A 50 8.23 5.14 -2.32
N TYR A 51 8.20 4.51 -1.14
CA TYR A 51 8.83 3.22 -0.91
C TYR A 51 8.20 2.10 -1.75
N HIS A 52 6.88 2.12 -1.95
CA HIS A 52 6.15 1.11 -2.73
C HIS A 52 5.86 1.51 -4.18
N GLY A 53 6.28 2.70 -4.63
CA GLY A 53 5.97 3.22 -5.97
C GLY A 53 4.46 3.34 -6.23
N ILE A 54 3.71 3.83 -5.24
CA ILE A 54 2.26 4.04 -5.31
C ILE A 54 2.00 5.48 -5.75
N THR A 55 1.25 5.64 -6.84
CA THR A 55 0.86 6.96 -7.35
C THR A 55 -0.55 7.32 -6.91
N MET A 56 -0.86 8.62 -6.87
CA MET A 56 -2.21 9.07 -6.56
C MET A 56 -3.21 8.61 -7.64
N GLU A 57 -2.78 8.56 -8.90
CA GLU A 57 -3.59 8.06 -10.02
C GLU A 57 -4.01 6.60 -9.81
N GLU A 58 -3.10 5.74 -9.33
CA GLU A 58 -3.41 4.34 -9.02
C GLU A 58 -4.46 4.20 -7.91
N LEU A 59 -4.47 5.10 -6.94
CA LEU A 59 -5.46 5.11 -5.85
C LEU A 59 -6.83 5.65 -6.30
N LEU A 60 -6.86 6.49 -7.34
CA LEU A 60 -8.08 7.07 -7.90
C LEU A 60 -8.71 6.19 -8.99
N ASN A 61 -7.90 5.41 -9.69
CA ASN A 61 -8.37 4.46 -10.70
C ASN A 61 -8.73 3.13 -10.04
N GLU A 62 -10.03 2.87 -9.85
CA GLU A 62 -10.50 1.52 -9.54
C GLU A 62 -10.19 0.58 -10.72
N PRO A 63 -9.66 -0.63 -10.48
CA PRO A 63 -9.72 -1.66 -11.50
C PRO A 63 -11.20 -1.96 -11.73
N LYS A 64 -11.66 -1.71 -12.96
CA LYS A 64 -12.99 -2.13 -13.44
C LYS A 64 -13.16 -3.64 -13.33
#